data_AF-A0A2P8FQV2-F1
#
_entry.id   AF-A0A2P8FQV2-F1
#
_cell.length_a   1.000
_cell.length_b   1.000
_cell.length_c   1.000
_cell.angle_alpha   90.00
_cell.angle_beta   90.00
_cell.angle_gamma   90.00
#
_symmetry.space_group_name_H-M   'P 1'
#
loop_
_entity.id
_entity.type
_entity.pdbx_description
1 polymer ?
#
loop_
_entity_poly.entity_id
_entity_poly.type
_entity_poly.pdbx_seq_one_letter_code
_entity_poly.pdbx_strand_id
1 'polypeptide(L)'
;MSKKSRIKQLAVSKESRSVDNTHGSNLWTYNHFRTSILTSLLNDLIDLENDGLNEDICKVVRRSLEYFINASTNVPKGGFLSGGPLYLEIETFARTYKEWNDVDGKLPENVKQRREYLKKLRKQRQAITNKVRRLQFEIENNLDQKILADSYRAIGEIIGLVPNIFKNLTASYHTYMKAIAA
;
A
#
# COMPACT_ATOMS: atom_id res chain seq x y z
N MET A 1 3.78 -24.07 46.44
CA MET A 1 3.44 -24.09 44.99
C MET A 1 4.73 -24.23 44.18
N SER A 2 4.84 -25.28 43.35
CA SER A 2 6.08 -25.65 42.63
C SER A 2 6.30 -24.77 41.39
N LYS A 3 7.57 -24.35 41.13
CA LYS A 3 7.97 -23.57 39.93
C LYS A 3 7.48 -24.18 38.60
N LYS A 4 7.24 -25.49 38.54
CA LYS A 4 6.67 -26.18 37.38
C LYS A 4 5.21 -25.76 37.06
N SER A 5 4.41 -25.34 38.05
CA SER A 5 3.02 -24.90 37.80
C SER A 5 2.95 -23.49 37.20
N ARG A 6 3.92 -22.63 37.51
CA ARG A 6 4.03 -21.27 36.93
C ARG A 6 4.45 -21.30 35.47
N ILE A 7 5.34 -22.22 35.09
CA ILE A 7 5.78 -22.39 33.70
C ILE A 7 4.65 -22.95 32.82
N LYS A 8 3.79 -23.83 33.37
CA LYS A 8 2.59 -24.30 32.65
C LYS A 8 1.53 -23.22 32.47
N GLN A 9 1.38 -22.29 33.41
CA GLN A 9 0.42 -21.17 33.28
C GLN A 9 0.90 -20.06 32.32
N LEU A 10 2.21 -19.85 32.17
CA LEU A 10 2.77 -18.95 31.15
C LEU A 10 2.74 -19.52 29.73
N ALA A 11 2.43 -20.82 29.57
CA ALA A 11 2.25 -21.47 28.27
C ALA A 11 0.79 -21.45 27.79
N VAL A 12 -0.15 -20.91 28.58
CA VAL A 12 -1.55 -20.73 28.22
C VAL A 12 -1.73 -19.31 27.67
N SER A 13 -2.22 -19.20 26.42
CA SER A 13 -2.42 -18.00 25.59
C SER A 13 -1.28 -17.58 24.62
N LYS A 14 -0.60 -18.55 24.00
CA LYS A 14 -0.34 -18.39 22.56
C LYS A 14 -1.49 -19.02 21.80
N GLU A 15 -2.68 -18.42 21.91
CA GLU A 15 -3.64 -18.61 20.83
C GLU A 15 -2.93 -18.15 19.56
N SER A 16 -2.86 -19.05 18.58
CA SER A 16 -2.55 -18.67 17.21
C SER A 16 -3.50 -17.53 16.88
N ARG A 17 -2.98 -16.31 16.78
CA ARG A 17 -3.75 -15.13 16.39
C ARG A 17 -4.25 -15.39 14.97
N SER A 18 -5.44 -15.93 14.83
CA SER A 18 -6.06 -16.19 13.53
C SER A 18 -6.27 -14.85 12.86
N VAL A 19 -5.96 -14.80 11.57
CA VAL A 19 -6.20 -13.62 10.75
C VAL A 19 -7.20 -13.92 9.65
N ASP A 20 -8.19 -13.06 9.46
CA ASP A 20 -9.16 -13.15 8.39
C ASP A 20 -8.59 -12.56 7.10
N ASN A 21 -8.36 -13.41 6.11
CA ASN A 21 -7.91 -13.03 4.78
C ASN A 21 -8.93 -13.39 3.69
N THR A 22 -10.22 -13.46 4.05
CA THR A 22 -11.34 -13.59 3.10
C THR A 22 -11.54 -12.31 2.31
N HIS A 23 -12.18 -12.41 1.13
CA HIS A 23 -12.45 -11.25 0.30
C HIS A 23 -13.26 -10.19 1.04
N GLY A 24 -12.84 -8.93 0.93
CA GLY A 24 -13.47 -7.80 1.63
C GLY A 24 -13.01 -7.60 3.08
N SER A 25 -12.25 -8.52 3.68
CA SER A 25 -11.66 -8.29 5.01
C SER A 25 -10.64 -7.14 4.97
N ASN A 26 -10.35 -6.53 6.12
CA ASN A 26 -9.35 -5.46 6.23
C ASN A 26 -7.98 -5.93 5.75
N LEU A 27 -7.54 -7.10 6.22
CA LEU A 27 -6.25 -7.66 5.87
C LEU A 27 -6.19 -8.03 4.38
N TRP A 28 -7.24 -8.63 3.83
CA TRP A 28 -7.28 -8.97 2.41
C TRP A 28 -7.24 -7.72 1.53
N THR A 29 -8.05 -6.71 1.87
CA THR A 29 -8.10 -5.44 1.14
C THR A 29 -6.73 -4.75 1.16
N TYR A 30 -6.11 -4.66 2.34
CA TYR A 30 -4.77 -4.08 2.45
C TYR A 30 -3.71 -4.93 1.72
N ASN A 31 -3.84 -6.26 1.75
CA ASN A 31 -2.98 -7.14 0.98
C ASN A 31 -3.10 -6.88 -0.52
N HIS A 32 -4.30 -6.72 -1.05
CA HIS A 32 -4.52 -6.38 -2.46
C HIS A 32 -3.89 -5.04 -2.82
N PHE A 33 -3.96 -4.05 -1.94
CA PHE A 33 -3.27 -2.78 -2.12
C PHE A 33 -1.76 -2.97 -2.32
N ARG A 34 -1.08 -3.66 -1.39
CA ARG A 34 0.38 -3.83 -1.48
C ARG A 34 0.84 -4.78 -2.60
N THR A 35 0.04 -5.79 -2.95
CA THR A 35 0.44 -6.80 -3.95
C THR A 35 0.10 -6.38 -5.36
N SER A 36 -1.04 -5.72 -5.55
CA SER A 36 -1.63 -5.50 -6.86
C SER A 36 -1.68 -4.03 -7.19
N ILE A 37 -2.32 -3.19 -6.36
CA ILE A 37 -2.48 -1.75 -6.64
C ILE A 37 -1.12 -1.05 -6.78
N LEU A 38 -0.23 -1.16 -5.78
CA LEU A 38 1.09 -0.51 -5.84
C LEU A 38 1.95 -1.05 -6.98
N THR A 39 1.87 -2.35 -7.25
CA THR A 39 2.64 -2.98 -8.34
C THR A 39 2.16 -2.46 -9.70
N SER A 40 0.86 -2.38 -9.89
CA SER A 40 0.25 -1.94 -11.13
C SER A 40 0.43 -0.44 -11.38
N LEU A 41 0.33 0.38 -10.32
CA LEU A 41 0.75 1.78 -10.39
C LEU A 41 2.19 1.87 -10.88
N LEU A 42 3.13 1.11 -10.28
CA LEU A 42 4.54 1.14 -10.73
C LEU A 42 4.73 0.71 -12.18
N ASN A 43 3.92 -0.23 -12.67
CA ASN A 43 3.96 -0.62 -14.08
C ASN A 43 3.49 0.53 -14.98
N ASP A 44 2.38 1.18 -14.63
CA ASP A 44 1.88 2.33 -15.38
C ASP A 44 2.91 3.50 -15.36
N LEU A 45 3.61 3.73 -14.25
CA LEU A 45 4.65 4.78 -14.18
C LEU A 45 5.88 4.49 -15.05
N ILE A 46 6.16 3.22 -15.38
CA ILE A 46 7.22 2.88 -16.34
C ILE A 46 6.79 3.30 -17.75
N ASP A 47 5.52 3.07 -18.10
CA ASP A 47 4.98 3.44 -19.40
C ASP A 47 4.92 4.97 -19.56
N LEU A 48 4.80 5.70 -18.44
CA LEU A 48 4.73 7.16 -18.37
C LEU A 48 6.09 7.83 -18.09
N GLU A 49 7.19 7.10 -18.23
CA GLU A 49 8.51 7.60 -17.85
C GLU A 49 8.92 8.88 -18.58
N ASN A 50 8.54 9.03 -19.85
CA ASN A 50 8.89 10.22 -20.64
C ASN A 50 7.92 11.38 -20.43
N ASP A 51 6.62 11.09 -20.30
CA ASP A 51 5.57 12.11 -20.30
C ASP A 51 5.21 12.58 -18.88
N GLY A 52 5.30 11.68 -17.90
CA GLY A 52 4.83 11.92 -16.54
C GLY A 52 3.31 11.98 -16.49
N LEU A 53 2.79 12.61 -15.43
CA LEU A 53 1.37 12.86 -15.25
C LEU A 53 1.13 14.37 -15.13
N ASN A 54 0.00 14.83 -15.69
CA ASN A 54 -0.47 16.17 -15.39
C ASN A 54 -0.81 16.31 -13.89
N GLU A 55 -0.81 17.54 -13.41
CA GLU A 55 -0.96 17.82 -11.98
C GLU A 55 -2.29 17.32 -11.41
N ASP A 56 -3.38 17.40 -12.17
CA ASP A 56 -4.70 16.97 -11.70
C ASP A 56 -4.75 15.45 -11.47
N ILE A 57 -4.21 14.65 -12.40
CA ILE A 57 -4.08 13.21 -12.22
C ILE A 57 -3.15 12.89 -11.05
N CYS A 58 -2.02 13.61 -10.95
CA CYS A 58 -1.06 13.42 -9.88
C CYS A 58 -1.70 13.65 -8.49
N LYS A 59 -2.52 14.71 -8.35
CA LYS A 59 -3.28 14.98 -7.11
C LYS A 59 -4.20 13.83 -6.72
N VAL A 60 -4.88 13.20 -7.68
CA VAL A 60 -5.78 12.09 -7.36
C VAL A 60 -5.00 10.86 -6.88
N VAL A 61 -3.86 10.52 -7.53
CA VAL A 61 -2.97 9.45 -7.07
C VAL A 61 -2.46 9.74 -5.64
N ARG A 62 -2.02 10.97 -5.38
CA ARG A 62 -1.55 11.40 -4.06
C ARG A 62 -2.64 11.28 -3.00
N ARG A 63 -3.85 11.74 -3.31
CA ARG A 63 -5.01 11.63 -2.41
C ARG A 63 -5.34 10.17 -2.08
N SER A 64 -5.26 9.26 -3.06
CA SER A 64 -5.42 7.83 -2.80
C SER A 64 -4.36 7.29 -1.83
N LEU A 65 -3.09 7.65 -2.02
CA LEU A 65 -2.00 7.28 -1.12
C LEU A 65 -2.18 7.89 0.28
N GLU A 66 -2.66 9.13 0.37
CA GLU A 66 -2.98 9.82 1.64
C GLU A 66 -4.08 9.08 2.41
N TYR A 67 -5.11 8.56 1.75
CA TYR A 67 -6.09 7.70 2.42
C TYR A 67 -5.44 6.43 2.98
N PHE A 68 -4.52 5.77 2.26
CA PHE A 68 -3.79 4.61 2.80
C PHE A 68 -2.88 4.96 3.99
N ILE A 69 -2.23 6.12 3.95
CA ILE A 69 -1.45 6.65 5.08
C ILE A 69 -2.37 6.81 6.29
N ASN A 70 -3.48 7.53 6.12
CA ASN A 70 -4.45 7.81 7.18
C ASN A 70 -5.06 6.53 7.76
N ALA A 71 -5.48 5.58 6.92
CA ALA A 71 -6.00 4.29 7.34
C ALA A 71 -4.99 3.47 8.17
N SER A 72 -3.69 3.70 7.95
CA SER A 72 -2.59 2.98 8.59
C SER A 72 -2.05 3.65 9.84
N THR A 73 -2.52 4.85 10.20
CA THR A 73 -2.02 5.62 11.36
C THR A 73 -2.27 4.92 12.69
N ASN A 74 -3.40 4.23 12.81
CA ASN A 74 -3.79 3.47 14.00
C ASN A 74 -3.11 2.10 14.09
N VAL A 75 -2.44 1.64 13.02
CA VAL A 75 -1.73 0.36 13.04
C VAL A 75 -0.48 0.52 13.91
N PRO A 76 -0.39 -0.18 15.05
CA PRO A 76 0.77 -0.05 15.92
C PRO A 76 2.04 -0.50 15.18
N LYS A 77 3.18 0.10 15.54
CA LYS A 77 4.48 -0.19 14.90
C LYS A 77 4.90 -1.66 14.97
N GLY A 78 4.26 -2.47 15.81
CA GLY A 78 4.57 -3.86 16.12
C GLY A 78 5.64 -4.00 17.20
N GLY A 79 6.14 -5.22 17.40
CA GLY A 79 7.27 -5.49 18.29
C GLY A 79 8.59 -4.86 17.79
N PHE A 80 9.65 -4.92 18.60
CA PHE A 80 10.97 -4.31 18.33
C PHE A 80 11.53 -4.61 16.92
N LEU A 81 11.32 -5.83 16.40
CA LEU A 81 11.78 -6.25 15.07
C LEU A 81 10.96 -5.71 13.89
N SER A 82 9.85 -5.04 14.16
CA SER A 82 8.96 -4.55 13.11
C SER A 82 9.49 -3.26 12.49
N GLY A 83 10.30 -2.47 13.20
CA GLY A 83 10.76 -1.15 12.74
C GLY A 83 9.75 -0.02 13.01
N GLY A 84 9.86 1.09 12.28
CA GLY A 84 8.99 2.27 12.43
C GLY A 84 7.53 2.04 11.98
N PRO A 85 6.60 2.97 12.25
CA PRO A 85 5.19 2.83 11.87
C PRO A 85 4.94 2.50 10.39
N LEU A 86 3.89 1.73 10.09
CA LEU A 86 3.54 1.34 8.70
C LEU A 86 3.25 2.56 7.82
N TYR A 87 2.54 3.56 8.34
CA TYR A 87 2.16 4.75 7.58
C TYR A 87 3.39 5.52 7.04
N LEU A 88 4.53 5.50 7.74
CA LEU A 88 5.76 6.17 7.29
C LEU A 88 6.36 5.53 6.02
N GLU A 89 6.18 4.22 5.85
CA GLU A 89 6.64 3.52 4.63
C GLU A 89 5.81 3.97 3.42
N ILE A 90 4.50 4.16 3.62
CA ILE A 90 3.58 4.64 2.59
C ILE A 90 3.83 6.13 2.30
N GLU A 91 4.04 6.94 3.33
CA GLU A 91 4.38 8.36 3.21
C GLU A 91 5.69 8.54 2.43
N THR A 92 6.69 7.71 2.74
CA THR A 92 7.97 7.71 2.01
C THR A 92 7.78 7.34 0.54
N PHE A 93 6.93 6.35 0.24
CA PHE A 93 6.54 6.01 -1.13
C PHE A 93 5.83 7.19 -1.83
N ALA A 94 4.85 7.82 -1.18
CA ALA A 94 4.09 8.94 -1.73
C ALA A 94 4.97 10.16 -2.02
N ARG A 95 5.93 10.48 -1.14
CA ARG A 95 6.92 11.52 -1.37
C ARG A 95 7.80 11.21 -2.58
N THR A 96 8.33 9.99 -2.68
CA THR A 96 9.16 9.59 -3.84
C THR A 96 8.36 9.58 -5.14
N TYR A 97 7.06 9.25 -5.09
CA TYR A 97 6.16 9.35 -6.24
C TYR A 97 6.01 10.81 -6.69
N LYS A 98 5.83 11.75 -5.76
CA LYS A 98 5.78 13.18 -6.07
C LYS A 98 7.10 13.63 -6.70
N GLU A 99 8.24 13.28 -6.10
CA GLU A 99 9.57 13.59 -6.65
C GLU A 99 9.77 13.03 -8.06
N TRP A 100 9.25 11.83 -8.35
CA TRP A 100 9.26 11.26 -9.70
C TRP A 100 8.47 12.13 -10.69
N ASN A 101 7.28 12.60 -10.30
CA ASN A 101 6.42 13.39 -11.18
C ASN A 101 6.93 14.84 -11.37
N ASP A 102 7.61 15.39 -10.37
CA ASP A 102 8.17 16.75 -10.40
C ASP A 102 9.35 16.90 -11.39
N VAL A 103 10.02 15.79 -11.76
CA VAL A 103 11.07 15.79 -12.78
C VAL A 103 10.44 15.83 -14.16
N ASP A 104 10.80 16.77 -15.05
CA ASP A 104 10.29 16.85 -16.43
C ASP A 104 10.98 15.79 -17.33
N GLY A 105 10.23 14.83 -17.88
CA GLY A 105 10.79 13.71 -18.65
C GLY A 105 11.21 14.03 -20.10
N LYS A 106 11.27 15.30 -20.51
CA LYS A 106 11.65 15.69 -21.89
C LYS A 106 13.13 15.50 -22.22
N LEU A 107 14.00 15.56 -21.22
CA LEU A 107 15.44 15.46 -21.41
C LEU A 107 15.97 14.07 -21.02
N PRO A 108 16.93 13.48 -21.76
CA PRO A 108 17.44 12.13 -21.48
C PRO A 108 17.96 11.92 -20.05
N GLU A 109 18.60 12.93 -19.46
CA GLU A 109 19.09 12.92 -18.08
C GLU A 109 17.95 12.89 -17.05
N ASN A 110 16.84 13.57 -17.33
CA ASN A 110 15.67 13.59 -16.47
C ASN A 110 14.91 12.27 -16.53
N VAL A 111 14.83 11.66 -17.72
CA VAL A 111 14.33 10.28 -17.89
C VAL A 111 15.18 9.33 -17.04
N LYS A 112 16.51 9.41 -17.13
CA LYS A 112 17.40 8.61 -16.27
C LYS A 112 17.15 8.85 -14.77
N GLN A 113 16.92 10.09 -14.36
CA GLN A 113 16.55 10.41 -12.98
C GLN A 113 15.21 9.78 -12.57
N ARG A 114 14.19 9.81 -13.45
CA ARG A 114 12.92 9.11 -13.26
C ARG A 114 13.12 7.60 -13.10
N ARG A 115 14.03 6.95 -13.84
CA ARG A 115 14.39 5.51 -13.60
C ARG A 115 14.90 5.27 -12.20
N GLU A 116 15.74 6.15 -11.68
CA GLU A 116 16.27 6.00 -10.33
C GLU A 116 15.16 6.16 -9.28
N TYR A 117 14.22 7.07 -9.49
CA TYR A 117 13.02 7.14 -8.64
C TYR A 117 12.14 5.90 -8.75
N LEU A 118 11.92 5.34 -9.95
CA LEU A 118 11.18 4.08 -10.12
C LEU A 118 11.87 2.90 -9.39
N LYS A 119 13.20 2.84 -9.41
CA LYS A 119 13.97 1.87 -8.62
C LYS A 119 13.76 2.06 -7.12
N LYS A 120 13.75 3.31 -6.63
CA LYS A 120 13.46 3.62 -5.22
C LYS A 120 12.04 3.21 -4.83
N LEU A 121 11.06 3.54 -5.66
CA LEU A 121 9.65 3.19 -5.43
C LEU A 121 9.45 1.67 -5.35
N ARG A 122 10.11 0.89 -6.21
CA ARG A 122 10.08 -0.59 -6.13
C ARG A 122 10.62 -1.11 -4.80
N LYS A 123 11.72 -0.55 -4.31
CA LYS A 123 12.30 -0.90 -3.00
C LYS A 123 11.35 -0.54 -1.86
N GLN A 124 10.74 0.64 -1.91
CA GLN A 124 9.76 1.09 -0.91
C GLN A 124 8.50 0.22 -0.91
N ARG A 125 7.97 -0.16 -2.08
CA ARG A 125 6.86 -1.12 -2.20
C ARG A 125 7.21 -2.48 -1.56
N GLN A 126 8.47 -2.92 -1.69
CA GLN A 126 8.93 -4.13 -1.02
C GLN A 126 9.06 -3.95 0.49
N ALA A 127 9.48 -2.78 0.97
CA ALA A 127 9.51 -2.44 2.39
C ALA A 127 8.10 -2.48 3.00
N ILE A 128 7.12 -1.84 2.35
CA ILE A 128 5.69 -1.92 2.70
C ILE A 128 5.24 -3.39 2.75
N THR A 129 5.57 -4.19 1.74
CA THR A 129 5.20 -5.62 1.69
C THR A 129 5.76 -6.40 2.88
N ASN A 130 7.03 -6.20 3.20
CA ASN A 130 7.68 -6.87 4.32
C ASN A 130 7.09 -6.44 5.66
N LYS A 131 6.77 -5.15 5.80
CA LYS A 131 6.15 -4.58 6.99
C LYS A 131 4.74 -5.14 7.22
N VAL A 132 3.90 -5.16 6.18
CA VAL A 132 2.54 -5.72 6.23
C VAL A 132 2.55 -7.20 6.63
N ARG A 133 3.48 -8.00 6.10
CA ARG A 133 3.63 -9.42 6.49
C ARG A 133 3.92 -9.61 7.98
N ARG A 134 4.60 -8.66 8.61
CA ARG A 134 4.90 -8.70 10.06
C ARG A 134 3.75 -8.19 10.91
N LEU A 135 2.88 -7.35 10.34
CA LEU A 135 1.80 -6.65 11.03
C LEU A 135 0.40 -7.16 10.64
N GLN A 136 0.26 -8.39 10.14
CA GLN A 136 -1.01 -8.86 9.59
C GLN A 136 -2.15 -8.78 10.61
N PHE A 137 -1.90 -9.21 11.85
CA PHE A 137 -2.86 -9.15 12.93
C PHE A 137 -3.20 -7.71 13.32
N GLU A 138 -2.18 -6.86 13.42
CA GLU A 138 -2.34 -5.44 13.76
C GLU A 138 -3.14 -4.71 12.68
N ILE A 139 -2.91 -5.01 11.40
CA ILE A 139 -3.65 -4.45 10.27
C ILE A 139 -5.11 -4.85 10.34
N GLU A 140 -5.40 -6.13 10.53
CA GLU A 140 -6.78 -6.60 10.60
C GLU A 140 -7.61 -5.88 11.67
N ASN A 141 -7.02 -5.67 12.85
CA ASN A 141 -7.72 -5.19 14.04
C ASN A 141 -7.68 -3.67 14.26
N ASN A 142 -6.80 -2.93 13.56
CA ASN A 142 -6.59 -1.49 13.82
C ASN A 142 -6.78 -0.62 12.59
N LEU A 143 -6.97 -1.21 11.40
CA LEU A 143 -7.14 -0.41 10.20
C LEU A 143 -8.55 0.18 10.11
N ASP A 144 -8.63 1.45 9.74
CA ASP A 144 -9.92 2.11 9.51
C ASP A 144 -10.50 1.66 8.16
N GLN A 145 -11.52 0.82 8.23
CA GLN A 145 -12.18 0.25 7.04
C GLN A 145 -12.85 1.32 6.17
N LYS A 146 -13.36 2.41 6.76
CA LYS A 146 -14.01 3.49 6.01
C LYS A 146 -12.97 4.26 5.19
N ILE A 147 -11.84 4.61 5.82
CA ILE A 147 -10.74 5.30 5.12
C ILE A 147 -10.13 4.37 4.05
N LEU A 148 -10.05 3.07 4.32
CA LEU A 148 -9.63 2.08 3.32
C LEU A 148 -10.61 2.00 2.14
N ALA A 149 -11.91 2.04 2.37
CA ALA A 149 -12.89 2.09 1.28
C ALA A 149 -12.77 3.39 0.46
N ASP A 150 -12.51 4.51 1.13
CA ASP A 150 -12.30 5.81 0.48
C ASP A 150 -11.03 5.82 -0.41
N SER A 151 -9.98 5.09 -0.03
CA SER A 151 -8.77 4.95 -0.85
C SER A 151 -9.05 4.22 -2.18
N TYR A 152 -9.87 3.17 -2.15
CA TYR A 152 -10.32 2.45 -3.35
C TYR A 152 -11.32 3.25 -4.18
N ARG A 153 -12.18 4.06 -3.54
CA ARG A 153 -13.03 5.01 -4.28
C ARG A 153 -12.17 6.01 -5.04
N ALA A 154 -11.14 6.56 -4.41
CA ALA A 154 -10.20 7.47 -5.08
C ALA A 154 -9.49 6.79 -6.27
N ILE A 155 -9.15 5.51 -6.17
CA ILE A 155 -8.62 4.73 -7.32
C ILE A 155 -9.65 4.60 -8.43
N GLY A 156 -10.91 4.33 -8.09
CA GLY A 156 -12.01 4.30 -9.06
C GLY A 156 -12.19 5.63 -9.80
N GLU A 157 -12.03 6.76 -9.11
CA GLU A 157 -12.05 8.10 -9.72
C GLU A 157 -10.90 8.30 -10.71
N ILE A 158 -9.67 7.86 -10.38
CA ILE A 158 -8.52 7.90 -11.31
C ILE A 158 -8.86 7.16 -12.61
N ILE A 159 -9.37 5.94 -12.46
CA ILE A 159 -9.68 5.04 -13.58
C ILE A 159 -10.83 5.58 -14.42
N GLY A 160 -11.85 6.17 -13.80
CA GLY A 160 -12.96 6.80 -14.52
C GLY A 160 -12.52 8.02 -15.33
N LEU A 161 -11.57 8.80 -14.82
CA LEU A 161 -11.06 9.99 -15.51
C LEU A 161 -10.12 9.63 -16.67
N VAL A 162 -9.22 8.66 -16.47
CA VAL A 162 -8.14 8.37 -17.43
C VAL A 162 -7.84 6.87 -17.55
N PRO A 163 -8.80 6.05 -18.01
CA PRO A 163 -8.65 4.59 -18.03
C PRO A 163 -7.52 4.11 -18.94
N ASN A 164 -7.23 4.87 -20.01
CA ASN A 164 -6.17 4.53 -20.97
C ASN A 164 -4.76 4.84 -20.49
N ILE A 165 -4.62 5.71 -19.46
CA ILE A 165 -3.32 6.08 -18.88
C ILE A 165 -2.89 5.02 -17.87
N PHE A 166 -3.81 4.54 -17.03
CA PHE A 166 -3.51 3.57 -15.97
C PHE A 166 -4.08 2.19 -16.27
N LYS A 167 -3.62 1.56 -17.34
CA LYS A 167 -4.16 0.27 -17.82
C LYS A 167 -3.98 -0.83 -16.78
N ASN A 168 -2.80 -0.91 -16.16
CA ASN A 168 -2.49 -1.94 -15.17
C ASN A 168 -3.28 -1.72 -13.87
N LEU A 169 -3.34 -0.47 -13.40
CA LEU A 169 -4.10 -0.10 -12.20
C LEU A 169 -5.60 -0.36 -12.41
N THR A 170 -6.13 -0.03 -13.59
CA THR A 170 -7.52 -0.30 -13.98
C THR A 170 -7.86 -1.78 -13.86
N ALA A 171 -7.04 -2.65 -14.45
CA ALA A 171 -7.24 -4.09 -14.37
C ALA A 171 -7.18 -4.61 -12.91
N SER A 172 -6.26 -4.06 -12.11
CA SER A 172 -6.10 -4.46 -10.70
C SER A 172 -7.25 -3.99 -9.82
N TYR A 173 -7.82 -2.82 -10.10
CA TYR A 173 -9.00 -2.31 -9.43
C TYR A 173 -10.25 -3.12 -9.79
N HIS A 174 -10.47 -3.43 -11.07
CA HIS A 174 -11.60 -4.28 -11.46
C HIS A 174 -11.52 -5.68 -10.83
N THR A 175 -10.31 -6.24 -10.71
CA THR A 175 -10.09 -7.50 -9.99
C THR A 175 -10.51 -7.40 -8.53
N TYR A 176 -10.18 -6.29 -7.85
CA TYR A 176 -10.62 -6.02 -6.49
C TYR A 176 -12.15 -5.93 -6.40
N MET A 177 -12.77 -5.11 -7.26
CA MET A 177 -14.23 -4.90 -7.25
C MET A 177 -15.00 -6.20 -7.49
N LYS A 178 -14.52 -7.05 -8.39
CA LYS A 178 -15.11 -8.38 -8.63
C LYS A 178 -15.00 -9.28 -7.40
N ALA A 179 -13.87 -9.23 -6.69
CA ALA A 179 -13.63 -10.08 -5.54
C ALA A 179 -14.47 -9.71 -4.32
N ILE A 180 -14.77 -8.42 -4.10
CA ILE A 180 -15.61 -7.96 -2.98
C ILE A 180 -17.12 -8.02 -3.27
N ALA A 181 -17.51 -8.24 -4.53
CA ALA A 181 -18.90 -8.37 -4.94
C ALA A 181 -19.38 -9.83 -5.00
N ALA A 182 -18.47 -10.79 -4.83
CA ALA A 182 -18.71 -12.23 -4.86
C ALA A 182 -18.85 -12.78 -3.44
#